data_AF-S4NCP9-F1
#
_entry.id   AF-S4NCP9-F1
#
_cell.length_a   1.000
_cell.length_b   1.000
_cell.length_c   1.000
_cell.angle_alpha   90.00
_cell.angle_beta   90.00
_cell.angle_gamma   90.00
#
_symmetry.space_group_name_H-M   'P 1'
#
loop_
_entity.id
_entity.type
_entity.pdbx_description
1 polymer ?
#
loop_
_entity_poly.entity_id
_entity_poly.type
_entity_poly.pdbx_seq_one_letter_code
_entity_poly.pdbx_strand_id
1 'polypeptide(L)'
;MASAALASGADLVDVNDTAELPEPVPYARLLRWRTAVIGAGLMPGLAGLLPGVLVADGGLDRPRTLTVRVGGLPHFPPAAARDFMDRLARPGGEVTAVWRGGRRVAGALGVERGVRLPYFPGAVTAIPYLTEEAVGVARRYGLDEVRWYTVFGGEHTRAVLDRYRAGLPPGRSVDEAATELSRATLTDLAGRAPHQLVTCELDGRALVLTGTDSSALTGTAAAHAALAVLKGELPPGQLHFAALPDSARLARRLAESPAVTGLRLLDGPLAELPLEEGIL
;
A
#
# COMPACT_ATOMS: atom_id res chain seq x y z
N MET A 1 14.23 -5.35 -15.60
CA MET A 1 13.11 -6.28 -15.90
C MET A 1 12.19 -5.72 -16.98
N ALA A 2 11.55 -4.56 -16.77
CA ALA A 2 10.60 -3.96 -17.71
C ALA A 2 11.11 -3.84 -19.17
N SER A 3 12.31 -3.30 -19.37
CA SER A 3 12.94 -3.18 -20.69
C SER A 3 13.12 -4.53 -21.40
N ALA A 4 13.49 -5.59 -20.68
CA ALA A 4 13.67 -6.93 -21.24
C ALA A 4 12.33 -7.59 -21.61
N ALA A 5 11.31 -7.49 -20.74
CA ALA A 5 9.98 -8.03 -21.00
C ALA A 5 9.33 -7.38 -22.23
N LEU A 6 9.39 -6.05 -22.32
CA LEU A 6 8.81 -5.37 -23.46
C LEU A 6 9.62 -5.64 -24.75
N ALA A 7 10.95 -5.72 -24.67
CA ALA A 7 11.79 -6.04 -25.83
C ALA A 7 11.53 -7.45 -26.39
N SER A 8 11.12 -8.41 -25.56
CA SER A 8 10.68 -9.74 -26.01
C SER A 8 9.23 -9.77 -26.49
N GLY A 9 8.53 -8.63 -26.46
CA GLY A 9 7.12 -8.54 -26.81
C GLY A 9 6.21 -9.22 -25.80
N ALA A 10 6.60 -9.29 -24.53
CA ALA A 10 5.74 -9.78 -23.46
C ALA A 10 4.94 -8.64 -22.81
N ASP A 11 3.80 -9.00 -22.24
CA ASP A 11 3.11 -8.16 -21.26
C ASP A 11 3.89 -8.12 -19.94
N LEU A 12 3.64 -7.10 -19.12
CA LEU A 12 4.37 -6.87 -17.87
C LEU A 12 3.42 -6.67 -16.70
N VAL A 13 3.72 -7.29 -15.58
CA VAL A 13 3.16 -6.94 -14.27
C VAL A 13 4.32 -6.66 -13.33
N ASP A 14 4.33 -5.47 -12.73
CA ASP A 14 5.35 -5.04 -11.78
C ASP A 14 4.68 -4.54 -10.50
N VAL A 15 5.27 -4.90 -9.35
CA VAL A 15 4.81 -4.48 -8.03
C VAL A 15 5.33 -3.09 -7.65
N ASN A 16 6.35 -2.57 -8.35
CA ASN A 16 6.90 -1.25 -8.13
C ASN A 16 6.08 -0.19 -8.90
N ASP A 17 5.92 1.01 -8.31
CA ASP A 17 5.34 2.20 -8.94
C ASP A 17 6.36 2.97 -9.80
N THR A 18 7.65 2.83 -9.51
CA THR A 18 8.75 3.49 -10.22
C THR A 18 9.28 2.68 -11.40
N ALA A 19 8.49 1.77 -11.98
CA ALA A 19 8.84 1.22 -13.29
C ALA A 19 8.70 2.37 -14.33
N GLU A 20 9.66 3.31 -14.31
CA GLU A 20 9.91 4.23 -15.40
C GLU A 20 10.21 3.33 -16.59
N LEU A 21 9.21 3.15 -17.45
CA LEU A 21 9.43 2.56 -18.76
C LEU A 21 10.42 3.50 -19.45
N PRO A 22 11.63 3.04 -19.79
CA PRO A 22 12.69 3.94 -20.21
C PRO A 22 12.25 4.75 -21.42
N GLU A 23 12.39 6.07 -21.35
CA GLU A 23 12.25 6.94 -22.52
C GLU A 23 13.54 6.92 -23.37
N PRO A 24 13.49 6.92 -24.73
CA PRO A 24 12.29 6.94 -25.57
C PRO A 24 12.21 5.87 -26.70
N VAL A 25 10.97 5.67 -27.20
CA VAL A 25 10.49 5.19 -28.53
C VAL A 25 10.09 3.71 -28.79
N PRO A 26 10.88 2.63 -28.63
CA PRO A 26 10.40 1.31 -29.06
C PRO A 26 9.27 0.78 -28.16
N TYR A 27 9.28 1.11 -26.87
CA TYR A 27 8.32 0.60 -25.89
C TYR A 27 6.94 1.25 -26.00
N ALA A 28 6.85 2.56 -26.25
CA ALA A 28 5.57 3.23 -26.48
C ALA A 28 4.80 2.66 -27.68
N ARG A 29 5.51 2.16 -28.70
CA ARG A 29 4.90 1.43 -29.82
C ARG A 29 4.41 0.05 -29.41
N LEU A 30 5.17 -0.67 -28.60
CA LEU A 30 4.79 -1.99 -28.09
C LEU A 30 3.57 -1.90 -27.17
N LEU A 31 3.46 -0.87 -26.33
CA LEU A 31 2.29 -0.61 -25.49
C LEU A 31 1.01 -0.29 -26.27
N ARG A 32 1.06 -0.12 -27.59
CA ARG A 32 -0.16 -0.09 -28.43
C ARG A 32 -0.83 -1.46 -28.54
N TRP A 33 -0.07 -2.52 -28.28
CA TRP A 33 -0.50 -3.92 -28.43
C TRP A 33 -0.18 -4.79 -27.22
N ARG A 34 0.53 -4.24 -26.22
CA ARG A 34 0.94 -4.90 -24.99
C ARG A 34 0.44 -4.15 -23.78
N THR A 35 0.24 -4.88 -22.71
CA THR A 35 -0.26 -4.36 -21.44
C THR A 35 0.85 -4.41 -20.40
N ALA A 36 1.07 -3.28 -19.72
CA ALA A 36 1.95 -3.18 -18.57
C ALA A 36 1.16 -2.70 -17.37
N VAL A 37 1.00 -3.54 -16.35
CA VAL A 37 0.38 -3.15 -15.07
C VAL A 37 1.48 -2.87 -14.06
N ILE A 38 1.54 -1.65 -13.55
CA ILE A 38 2.54 -1.22 -12.56
C ILE A 38 1.91 -0.94 -11.20
N GLY A 39 2.73 -1.00 -10.16
CA GLY A 39 2.29 -0.86 -8.78
C GLY A 39 1.29 -1.94 -8.36
N ALA A 40 1.42 -3.17 -8.84
CA ALA A 40 0.53 -4.28 -8.52
C ALA A 40 0.90 -5.00 -7.22
N GLY A 41 1.17 -4.25 -6.14
CA GLY A 41 1.54 -4.78 -4.83
C GLY A 41 0.53 -4.44 -3.73
N LEU A 42 0.98 -4.47 -2.48
CA LEU A 42 0.20 -3.96 -1.36
C LEU A 42 0.14 -2.42 -1.36
N MET A 43 1.32 -1.79 -1.38
CA MET A 43 1.50 -0.35 -1.48
C MET A 43 2.82 -0.09 -2.22
N PRO A 44 2.77 0.39 -3.48
CA PRO A 44 1.57 0.68 -4.28
C PRO A 44 0.75 -0.58 -4.64
N GLY A 45 -0.56 -0.40 -4.86
CA GLY A 45 -1.49 -1.37 -5.44
C GLY A 45 -2.81 -1.48 -4.71
N LEU A 46 -2.93 -2.47 -3.83
CA LEU A 46 -4.16 -2.73 -3.06
C LEU A 46 -4.60 -1.49 -2.28
N ALA A 47 -3.68 -0.81 -1.60
CA ALA A 47 -3.99 0.37 -0.82
C ALA A 47 -4.60 1.51 -1.66
N GLY A 48 -4.15 1.69 -2.91
CA GLY A 48 -4.74 2.63 -3.86
C GLY A 48 -6.04 2.16 -4.53
N LEU A 49 -6.23 0.85 -4.68
CA LEU A 49 -7.44 0.26 -5.27
C LEU A 49 -8.66 0.38 -4.34
N LEU A 50 -8.46 0.08 -3.05
CA LEU A 50 -9.53 -0.08 -2.07
C LEU A 50 -10.44 1.15 -1.87
N PRO A 51 -9.94 2.40 -1.88
CA PRO A 51 -10.79 3.58 -1.84
C PRO A 51 -11.86 3.61 -2.95
N GLY A 52 -11.59 3.00 -4.11
CA GLY A 52 -12.57 2.91 -5.20
C GLY A 52 -13.82 2.11 -4.84
N VAL A 53 -13.74 1.17 -3.90
CA VAL A 53 -14.90 0.42 -3.39
C VAL A 53 -15.85 1.36 -2.63
N LEU A 54 -15.30 2.24 -1.79
CA LEU A 54 -16.09 3.23 -1.04
C LEU A 54 -16.72 4.27 -1.97
N VAL A 55 -16.00 4.69 -3.02
CA VAL A 55 -16.50 5.69 -3.98
C VAL A 55 -17.62 5.11 -4.86
N ALA A 56 -17.47 3.87 -5.34
CA ALA A 56 -18.46 3.23 -6.21
C ALA A 56 -19.83 3.02 -5.52
N ASP A 57 -19.82 2.80 -4.22
CA ASP A 57 -21.01 2.41 -3.45
C ASP A 57 -21.78 3.60 -2.86
N GLY A 58 -21.28 4.83 -2.97
CA GLY A 58 -21.97 6.02 -2.45
C GLY A 58 -21.43 7.30 -3.04
N GLY A 59 -22.18 7.84 -4.00
CA GLY A 59 -21.85 9.03 -4.80
C GLY A 59 -21.22 10.16 -3.98
N LEU A 60 -20.25 10.84 -4.60
CA LEU A 60 -19.48 11.93 -3.99
C LEU A 60 -20.26 13.25 -4.08
N ASP A 61 -21.21 13.49 -3.18
CA ASP A 61 -22.01 14.73 -3.21
C ASP A 61 -21.27 15.96 -2.65
N ARG A 62 -20.15 15.77 -1.95
CA ARG A 62 -19.41 16.85 -1.25
C ARG A 62 -17.90 16.56 -1.14
N PRO A 63 -17.09 17.60 -0.85
CA PRO A 63 -15.70 17.47 -0.45
C PRO A 63 -15.44 16.38 0.58
N ARG A 64 -14.62 15.40 0.23
CA ARG A 64 -14.35 14.25 1.09
C ARG A 64 -12.93 14.24 1.61
N THR A 65 -12.80 13.86 2.88
CA THR A 65 -11.52 13.48 3.49
C THR A 65 -11.38 11.97 3.45
N LEU A 66 -10.39 11.48 2.73
CA LEU A 66 -10.00 10.07 2.77
C LEU A 66 -8.87 9.88 3.77
N THR A 67 -9.01 8.93 4.68
CA THR A 67 -7.89 8.44 5.50
C THR A 67 -7.61 6.98 5.13
N VAL A 68 -6.38 6.70 4.71
CA VAL A 68 -5.90 5.33 4.46
C VAL A 68 -4.79 5.01 5.46
N ARG A 69 -4.88 3.84 6.10
CA ARG A 69 -3.80 3.32 6.95
C ARG A 69 -3.42 1.93 6.48
N VAL A 70 -2.14 1.73 6.19
CA VAL A 70 -1.57 0.48 5.71
C VAL A 70 -0.51 0.02 6.68
N GLY A 71 -0.63 -1.19 7.23
CA GLY A 71 0.36 -1.65 8.21
C GLY A 71 -0.09 -2.83 9.03
N GLY A 72 0.62 -3.12 10.11
CA GLY A 72 0.30 -4.23 11.00
C GLY A 72 1.52 -4.66 11.79
N LEU A 73 1.61 -5.96 12.06
CA LEU A 73 2.76 -6.60 12.66
C LEU A 73 3.47 -7.43 11.58
N PRO A 74 4.41 -6.83 10.83
CA PRO A 74 5.00 -7.48 9.66
C PRO A 74 6.00 -8.56 10.08
N HIS A 75 6.13 -9.60 9.26
CA HIS A 75 7.35 -10.38 9.18
C HIS A 75 8.18 -9.87 7.99
N PHE A 76 9.37 -9.34 8.25
CA PHE A 76 10.29 -9.01 7.17
C PHE A 76 11.33 -10.13 6.98
N PRO A 77 11.14 -11.03 5.99
CA PRO A 77 12.22 -11.90 5.57
C PRO A 77 13.40 -11.08 5.03
N PRO A 78 14.62 -11.62 4.99
CA PRO A 78 15.83 -10.85 4.65
C PRO A 78 15.73 -10.03 3.36
N ALA A 79 15.14 -10.59 2.29
CA ALA A 79 14.94 -9.88 1.03
C ALA A 79 13.99 -8.68 1.18
N ALA A 80 12.85 -8.87 1.84
CA ALA A 80 11.90 -7.79 2.08
C ALA A 80 12.46 -6.70 3.01
N ALA A 81 13.26 -7.09 4.01
CA ALA A 81 13.95 -6.15 4.88
C ALA A 81 14.98 -5.31 4.12
N ARG A 82 15.72 -5.93 3.19
CA ARG A 82 16.69 -5.24 2.33
C ARG A 82 15.99 -4.25 1.40
N ASP A 83 14.94 -4.69 0.72
CA ASP A 83 14.14 -3.82 -0.17
C ASP A 83 13.53 -2.64 0.60
N PHE A 84 13.02 -2.90 1.81
CA PHE A 84 12.49 -1.85 2.67
C PHE A 84 13.57 -0.83 3.04
N MET A 85 14.77 -1.28 3.45
CA MET A 85 15.87 -0.39 3.82
C MET A 85 16.44 0.39 2.63
N ASP A 86 16.47 -0.21 1.45
CA ASP A 86 16.87 0.47 0.22
C ASP A 86 15.87 1.59 -0.14
N ARG A 87 14.56 1.30 -0.02
CA ARG A 87 13.50 2.31 -0.20
C ARG A 87 13.52 3.39 0.88
N LEU A 88 13.87 3.06 2.12
CA LEU A 88 14.02 4.06 3.18
C LEU A 88 15.14 5.07 2.85
N ALA A 89 16.20 4.61 2.17
CA ALA A 89 17.28 5.49 1.69
C ALA A 89 16.87 6.36 0.48
N ARG A 90 15.80 5.99 -0.23
CA ARG A 90 15.27 6.69 -1.41
C ARG A 90 13.74 6.77 -1.34
N PRO A 91 13.17 7.58 -0.45
CA PRO A 91 11.74 7.58 -0.20
C PRO A 91 10.97 8.04 -1.45
N GLY A 92 10.10 7.18 -1.97
CA GLY A 92 9.14 7.49 -3.05
C GLY A 92 7.94 8.33 -2.62
N GLY A 93 8.06 9.09 -1.53
CA GLY A 93 6.98 9.82 -0.90
C GLY A 93 7.48 10.76 0.19
N GLU A 94 6.57 11.54 0.76
CA GLU A 94 6.91 12.62 1.69
C GLU A 94 6.33 12.34 3.09
N VAL A 95 7.22 12.22 4.08
CA VAL A 95 6.83 12.00 5.48
C VAL A 95 6.16 13.26 6.03
N THR A 96 5.13 13.11 6.86
CA THR A 96 4.32 14.19 7.46
C THR A 96 3.50 15.05 6.49
N ALA A 97 3.57 14.79 5.18
CA ALA A 97 2.79 15.50 4.20
C ALA A 97 1.35 14.98 4.07
N VAL A 98 0.47 15.83 3.56
CA VAL A 98 -0.92 15.53 3.22
C VAL A 98 -1.22 16.08 1.83
N TRP A 99 -2.14 15.46 1.09
CA TRP A 99 -2.77 16.13 -0.05
C TRP A 99 -3.95 16.93 0.47
N ARG A 100 -3.98 18.24 0.20
CA ARG A 100 -5.08 19.12 0.62
C ARG A 100 -5.31 20.22 -0.40
N GLY A 101 -6.56 20.42 -0.81
CA GLY A 101 -6.96 21.51 -1.71
C GLY A 101 -6.22 21.49 -3.05
N GLY A 102 -6.07 20.30 -3.64
CA GLY A 102 -5.44 20.13 -4.95
C GLY A 102 -3.91 20.18 -4.96
N ARG A 103 -3.24 20.16 -3.80
CA ARG A 103 -1.77 20.23 -3.70
C ARG A 103 -1.21 19.39 -2.56
N ARG A 104 0.08 19.08 -2.65
CA ARG A 104 0.88 18.55 -1.54
C ARG A 104 1.10 19.65 -0.50
N VAL A 105 0.95 19.31 0.78
CA VAL A 105 1.22 20.18 1.92
C VAL A 105 2.16 19.46 2.88
N ALA A 106 3.43 19.88 2.88
CA ALA A 106 4.49 19.35 3.73
C ALA A 106 4.21 19.64 5.23
N GLY A 107 4.63 18.73 6.12
CA GLY A 107 4.60 18.97 7.58
C GLY A 107 3.21 19.16 8.20
N ALA A 108 2.15 18.80 7.48
CA ALA A 108 0.77 19.05 7.91
C ALA A 108 0.24 18.03 8.92
N LEU A 109 0.86 16.86 9.03
CA LEU A 109 0.44 15.77 9.91
C LEU A 109 1.57 15.35 10.86
N GLY A 110 1.22 15.09 12.11
CA GLY A 110 2.15 14.55 13.10
C GLY A 110 2.25 13.03 13.05
N VAL A 111 3.40 12.49 13.47
CA VAL A 111 3.54 11.05 13.74
C VAL A 111 2.81 10.71 15.03
N GLU A 112 1.88 9.76 14.95
CA GLU A 112 1.07 9.28 16.07
C GLU A 112 1.76 8.08 16.71
N ARG A 113 2.19 8.19 17.97
CA ARG A 113 2.98 7.15 18.67
C ARG A 113 2.20 6.57 19.84
N GLY A 114 2.28 5.26 19.99
CA GLY A 114 1.63 4.55 21.10
C GLY A 114 0.11 4.67 21.09
N VAL A 115 -0.47 4.96 19.93
CA VAL A 115 -1.92 5.12 19.76
C VAL A 115 -2.58 3.76 19.59
N ARG A 116 -3.82 3.63 20.08
CA ARG A 116 -4.68 2.48 19.74
C ARG A 116 -5.54 2.88 18.56
N LEU A 117 -5.40 2.17 17.44
CA LEU A 117 -6.19 2.41 16.25
C LEU A 117 -7.21 1.27 16.09
N PRO A 118 -8.43 1.55 15.58
CA PRO A 118 -9.40 0.51 15.27
C PRO A 118 -8.79 -0.59 14.39
N TYR A 119 -9.11 -1.85 14.68
CA TYR A 119 -8.63 -3.06 14.00
C TYR A 119 -7.13 -3.37 14.12
N PHE A 120 -6.31 -2.45 14.64
CA PHE A 120 -4.90 -2.73 14.91
C PHE A 120 -4.74 -3.31 16.32
N PRO A 121 -4.17 -4.53 16.47
CA PRO A 121 -3.88 -5.12 17.77
C PRO A 121 -2.92 -4.27 18.60
N GLY A 122 -3.38 -3.80 19.77
CA GLY A 122 -2.52 -3.11 20.73
C GLY A 122 -2.15 -1.68 20.35
N ALA A 123 -1.02 -1.21 20.87
CA ALA A 123 -0.50 0.12 20.57
C ALA A 123 0.37 0.09 19.32
N VAL A 124 0.19 1.08 18.44
CA VAL A 124 0.91 1.20 17.17
C VAL A 124 1.54 2.57 17.01
N THR A 125 2.42 2.67 16.02
CA THR A 125 2.92 3.95 15.51
C THR A 125 2.39 4.17 14.10
N ALA A 126 1.67 5.25 13.87
CA ALA A 126 1.21 5.66 12.55
C ALA A 126 2.03 6.85 12.05
N ILE A 127 2.72 6.65 10.92
CA ILE A 127 3.59 7.62 10.29
C ILE A 127 2.87 8.14 9.04
N PRO A 128 2.48 9.42 8.98
CA PRO A 128 1.95 9.98 7.75
C PRO A 128 3.01 9.95 6.65
N TYR A 129 2.67 9.41 5.49
CA TYR A 129 3.58 9.23 4.37
C TYR A 129 2.82 9.38 3.05
N LEU A 130 2.96 10.54 2.41
CA LEU A 130 2.24 10.88 1.18
C LEU A 130 2.99 10.39 -0.06
N THR A 131 2.50 9.28 -0.63
CA THR A 131 3.05 8.67 -1.85
C THR A 131 2.48 9.31 -3.13
N GLU A 132 3.06 8.99 -4.30
CA GLU A 132 2.42 9.30 -5.59
C GLU A 132 1.12 8.54 -5.80
N GLU A 133 1.01 7.29 -5.29
CA GLU A 133 -0.27 6.56 -5.27
C GLU A 133 -1.37 7.35 -4.53
N ALA A 134 -1.07 7.88 -3.35
CA ALA A 134 -2.03 8.65 -2.57
C ALA A 134 -2.51 9.90 -3.32
N VAL A 135 -1.60 10.58 -4.02
CA VAL A 135 -1.94 11.73 -4.88
C VAL A 135 -2.74 11.31 -6.10
N GLY A 136 -2.41 10.17 -6.72
CA GLY A 136 -3.17 9.58 -7.82
C GLY A 136 -4.62 9.27 -7.41
N VAL A 137 -4.81 8.67 -6.24
CA VAL A 137 -6.14 8.43 -5.64
C VAL A 137 -6.89 9.75 -5.41
N ALA A 138 -6.22 10.74 -4.82
CA ALA A 138 -6.82 12.05 -4.57
C ALA A 138 -7.35 12.70 -5.85
N ARG A 139 -6.53 12.70 -6.92
CA ARG A 139 -6.90 13.27 -8.22
C ARG A 139 -8.02 12.48 -8.90
N ARG A 140 -7.92 11.14 -8.89
CA ARG A 140 -8.90 10.25 -9.55
C ARG A 140 -10.31 10.45 -9.01
N TYR A 141 -10.44 10.66 -7.70
CA TYR A 141 -11.74 10.78 -7.03
C TYR A 141 -12.09 12.21 -6.62
N GLY A 142 -11.32 13.22 -7.05
CA GLY A 142 -11.61 14.63 -6.73
C GLY A 142 -11.65 14.91 -5.23
N LEU A 143 -10.75 14.30 -4.44
CA LEU A 143 -10.74 14.41 -2.99
C LEU A 143 -10.08 15.73 -2.54
N ASP A 144 -10.71 16.37 -1.56
CA ASP A 144 -10.22 17.62 -0.96
C ASP A 144 -9.03 17.38 -0.05
N GLU A 145 -9.06 16.26 0.68
CA GLU A 145 -7.98 15.86 1.57
C GLU A 145 -7.73 14.36 1.53
N VAL A 146 -6.47 13.96 1.43
CA VAL A 146 -6.05 12.55 1.57
C VAL A 146 -4.94 12.45 2.60
N ARG A 147 -5.24 11.73 3.69
CA ARG A 147 -4.30 11.36 4.75
C ARG A 147 -3.89 9.92 4.55
N TRP A 148 -2.60 9.66 4.44
CA TRP A 148 -2.07 8.32 4.19
C TRP A 148 -1.04 7.98 5.24
N TYR A 149 -1.22 6.85 5.91
CA TYR A 149 -0.37 6.44 7.02
C TYR A 149 0.21 5.05 6.78
N THR A 150 1.51 4.92 7.05
CA THR A 150 2.14 3.62 7.28
C THR A 150 2.08 3.32 8.78
N VAL A 151 1.53 2.17 9.15
CA VAL A 151 1.32 1.76 10.55
C VAL A 151 2.27 0.62 10.92
N PHE A 152 2.97 0.77 12.03
CA PHE A 152 3.86 -0.25 12.56
C PHE A 152 3.41 -0.66 13.96
N GLY A 153 3.09 -1.94 14.12
CA GLY A 153 3.03 -2.62 15.39
C GLY A 153 4.43 -3.13 15.79
N GLY A 154 4.64 -3.29 17.10
CA GLY A 154 5.91 -3.79 17.63
C GLY A 154 6.88 -2.69 18.05
N GLU A 155 7.44 -2.82 19.24
CA GLU A 155 8.34 -1.82 19.82
C GLU A 155 9.75 -1.93 19.22
N HIS A 156 10.20 -3.14 18.89
CA HIS A 156 11.54 -3.38 18.36
C HIS A 156 11.66 -2.86 16.92
N THR A 157 10.67 -3.15 16.08
CA THR A 157 10.58 -2.65 14.70
C THR A 157 10.56 -1.13 14.70
N ARG A 158 9.72 -0.52 15.56
CA ARG A 158 9.70 0.94 15.72
C ARG A 158 11.06 1.51 16.12
N ALA A 159 11.76 0.89 17.08
CA ALA A 159 13.07 1.36 17.53
C ALA A 159 14.12 1.32 16.40
N VAL A 160 14.05 0.33 15.51
CA VAL A 160 14.90 0.26 14.32
C VAL A 160 14.55 1.39 13.33
N LEU A 161 13.27 1.60 13.04
CA LEU A 161 12.83 2.66 12.12
C LEU A 161 13.18 4.06 12.64
N ASP A 162 13.01 4.31 13.94
CA ASP A 162 13.39 5.59 14.56
C ASP A 162 14.90 5.86 14.43
N ARG A 163 15.73 4.81 14.48
CA ARG A 163 17.19 4.92 14.30
C ARG A 163 17.57 5.33 12.88
N TYR A 164 16.86 4.82 11.89
CA TYR A 164 17.14 5.05 10.46
C TYR A 164 16.26 6.13 9.82
N ARG A 165 15.49 6.88 10.64
CA ARG A 165 14.57 7.92 10.15
C ARG A 165 15.24 9.01 9.31
N ALA A 166 16.52 9.28 9.56
CA ALA A 166 17.32 10.29 8.85
C ALA A 166 18.13 9.68 7.69
N GLY A 167 17.84 8.42 7.32
CA GLY A 167 18.64 7.62 6.41
C GLY A 167 19.69 6.77 7.14
N LEU A 168 20.49 6.06 6.34
CA LEU A 168 21.60 5.24 6.85
C LEU A 168 22.77 6.12 7.30
N PRO A 169 23.30 5.93 8.52
CA PRO A 169 24.48 6.67 8.97
C PRO A 169 25.73 6.26 8.17
N PRO A 170 26.75 7.15 8.07
CA PRO A 170 28.00 6.83 7.40
C PRO A 170 28.64 5.53 7.93
N GLY A 171 29.09 4.66 7.04
CA GLY A 171 29.72 3.38 7.39
C GLY A 171 28.75 2.24 7.69
N ARG A 172 27.43 2.49 7.71
CA ARG A 172 26.41 1.44 7.84
C ARG A 172 25.96 0.97 6.46
N SER A 173 25.94 -0.35 6.24
CA SER A 173 25.41 -0.91 4.99
C SER A 173 23.88 -1.14 5.06
N VAL A 174 23.23 -1.15 3.90
CA VAL A 174 21.81 -1.54 3.77
C VAL A 174 21.58 -2.95 4.33
N ASP A 175 22.51 -3.87 4.12
CA ASP A 175 22.40 -5.28 4.55
C ASP A 175 22.44 -5.43 6.07
N GLU A 176 23.26 -4.63 6.74
CA GLU A 176 23.31 -4.61 8.19
C GLU A 176 22.02 -4.06 8.80
N ALA A 177 21.51 -2.95 8.24
CA ALA A 177 20.25 -2.35 8.65
C ALA A 177 19.06 -3.30 8.41
N ALA A 178 19.05 -3.99 7.26
CA ALA A 178 18.05 -4.99 6.91
C ALA A 178 18.06 -6.20 7.86
N THR A 179 19.25 -6.68 8.24
CA THR A 179 19.40 -7.75 9.22
C THR A 179 18.83 -7.35 10.58
N GLU A 180 19.10 -6.11 11.01
CA GLU A 180 18.57 -5.55 12.26
C GLU A 180 17.03 -5.47 12.24
N LEU A 181 16.45 -4.96 11.15
CA LEU A 181 15.00 -4.90 10.96
C LEU A 181 14.36 -6.29 10.95
N SER A 182 14.93 -7.23 10.20
CA SER A 182 14.41 -8.60 10.13
C SER A 182 14.36 -9.23 11.52
N ARG A 183 15.45 -9.10 12.31
CA ARG A 183 15.49 -9.59 13.70
C ARG A 183 14.46 -8.90 14.59
N ALA A 184 14.33 -7.59 14.48
CA ALA A 184 13.36 -6.83 15.27
C ALA A 184 11.92 -7.28 15.00
N THR A 185 11.56 -7.53 13.73
CA THR A 185 10.23 -8.06 13.41
C THR A 185 9.98 -9.45 14.01
N LEU A 186 10.99 -10.33 14.00
CA LEU A 186 10.88 -11.65 14.64
C LEU A 186 10.71 -11.54 16.16
N THR A 187 11.38 -10.59 16.81
CA THR A 187 11.20 -10.34 18.24
C THR A 187 9.79 -9.84 18.54
N ASP A 188 9.30 -8.88 17.75
CA ASP A 188 7.92 -8.39 17.92
C ASP A 188 6.88 -9.49 17.65
N LEU A 189 7.17 -10.44 16.77
CA LEU A 189 6.28 -11.58 16.46
C LEU A 189 6.31 -12.69 17.51
N ALA A 190 7.14 -12.64 18.55
CA ALA A 190 7.25 -13.71 19.52
C ALA A 190 5.87 -14.07 20.14
N GLY A 191 5.39 -15.28 19.86
CA GLY A 191 4.08 -15.77 20.31
C GLY A 191 2.87 -15.23 19.56
N ARG A 192 3.05 -14.53 18.43
CA ARG A 192 1.99 -13.92 17.62
C ARG A 192 2.14 -14.27 16.14
N ALA A 193 1.03 -14.31 15.41
CA ALA A 193 1.05 -14.41 13.96
C ALA A 193 1.32 -13.04 13.32
N PRO A 194 2.04 -12.96 12.19
CA PRO A 194 2.08 -11.76 11.39
C PRO A 194 0.67 -11.43 10.90
N HIS A 195 0.42 -10.14 10.70
CA HIS A 195 -0.81 -9.67 10.10
C HIS A 195 -0.57 -8.34 9.40
N GLN A 196 -1.35 -8.10 8.36
CA GLN A 196 -1.34 -6.87 7.59
C GLN A 196 -2.76 -6.37 7.38
N LEU A 197 -2.96 -5.07 7.54
CA LEU A 197 -4.23 -4.40 7.39
C LEU A 197 -4.12 -3.25 6.39
N VAL A 198 -5.22 -3.03 5.68
CA VAL A 198 -5.52 -1.77 5.02
C VAL A 198 -6.87 -1.28 5.50
N THR A 199 -6.89 -0.10 6.10
CA THR A 199 -8.13 0.59 6.48
C THR A 199 -8.31 1.81 5.60
N CYS A 200 -9.52 2.02 5.09
CA CYS A 200 -9.91 3.21 4.34
C CYS A 200 -11.14 3.80 5.03
N GLU A 201 -11.12 5.10 5.34
CA GLU A 201 -12.25 5.83 5.90
C GLU A 201 -12.59 6.99 4.97
N LEU A 202 -13.85 7.07 4.54
CA LEU A 202 -14.36 8.09 3.64
C LEU A 202 -15.79 8.44 4.04
N ASP A 203 -16.00 9.66 4.55
CA ASP A 203 -17.32 10.22 4.88
C ASP A 203 -18.21 9.29 5.71
N GLY A 204 -17.68 8.82 6.85
CA GLY A 204 -18.43 7.96 7.77
C GLY A 204 -18.71 6.56 7.22
N ARG A 205 -18.04 6.16 6.14
CA ARG A 205 -17.97 4.76 5.71
C ARG A 205 -16.54 4.28 5.81
N ALA A 206 -16.38 2.99 6.06
CA ALA A 206 -15.08 2.39 6.18
C ALA A 206 -14.97 1.07 5.45
N LEU A 207 -13.77 0.80 4.95
CA LEU A 207 -13.39 -0.49 4.39
C LEU A 207 -12.17 -1.00 5.17
N VAL A 208 -12.24 -2.24 5.61
CA VAL A 208 -11.14 -2.93 6.28
C VAL A 208 -10.79 -4.18 5.50
N LEU A 209 -9.56 -4.26 5.02
CA LEU A 209 -8.94 -5.48 4.53
C LEU A 209 -7.96 -5.99 5.58
N THR A 210 -8.10 -7.24 5.98
CA THR A 210 -7.13 -7.97 6.82
C THR A 210 -6.49 -9.09 6.01
N GLY A 211 -5.19 -9.31 6.20
CA GLY A 211 -4.45 -10.36 5.55
C GLY A 211 -3.33 -10.91 6.41
N THR A 212 -2.73 -12.00 5.95
CA THR A 212 -1.72 -12.77 6.70
C THR A 212 -0.40 -12.00 6.83
N ASP A 213 0.08 -11.40 5.74
CA ASP A 213 1.31 -10.61 5.73
C ASP A 213 1.40 -9.77 4.45
N SER A 214 2.31 -8.80 4.45
CA SER A 214 2.49 -7.87 3.33
C SER A 214 2.96 -8.54 2.04
N SER A 215 3.76 -9.61 2.12
CA SER A 215 4.30 -10.31 0.96
C SER A 215 3.22 -11.14 0.27
N ALA A 216 2.41 -11.85 1.06
CA ALA A 216 1.28 -12.62 0.55
C ALA A 216 0.22 -11.73 -0.12
N LEU A 217 -0.10 -10.57 0.47
CA LEU A 217 -0.99 -9.58 -0.15
C LEU A 217 -0.40 -8.98 -1.43
N THR A 218 0.89 -8.67 -1.44
CA THR A 218 1.60 -8.17 -2.63
C THR A 218 1.56 -9.21 -3.77
N GLY A 219 1.88 -10.47 -3.47
CA GLY A 219 1.82 -11.56 -4.44
C GLY A 219 0.41 -11.80 -4.96
N THR A 220 -0.59 -11.67 -4.10
CA THR A 220 -2.01 -11.76 -4.47
C THR A 220 -2.40 -10.68 -5.47
N ALA A 221 -2.04 -9.41 -5.22
CA ALA A 221 -2.29 -8.31 -6.15
C ALA A 221 -1.63 -8.54 -7.52
N ALA A 222 -0.34 -8.92 -7.51
CA ALA A 222 0.41 -9.20 -8.73
C ALA A 222 -0.19 -10.36 -9.53
N ALA A 223 -0.59 -11.44 -8.85
CA ALA A 223 -1.21 -12.59 -9.50
C ALA A 223 -2.56 -12.23 -10.15
N HIS A 224 -3.41 -11.46 -9.48
CA HIS A 224 -4.68 -11.02 -10.07
C HIS A 224 -4.50 -10.04 -11.23
N ALA A 225 -3.50 -9.15 -11.16
CA ALA A 225 -3.11 -8.32 -12.30
C ALA A 225 -2.68 -9.17 -13.51
N ALA A 226 -1.81 -10.16 -13.29
CA ALA A 226 -1.35 -11.06 -14.34
C ALA A 226 -2.50 -11.87 -14.95
N LEU A 227 -3.44 -12.36 -14.12
CA LEU A 227 -4.62 -13.06 -14.60
C LEU A 227 -5.53 -12.16 -15.44
N ALA A 228 -5.71 -10.89 -15.06
CA ALA A 228 -6.51 -9.94 -15.83
C ALA A 228 -5.87 -9.65 -17.21
N VAL A 229 -4.55 -9.51 -17.26
CA VAL A 229 -3.79 -9.39 -18.52
C VAL A 229 -3.96 -10.64 -19.39
N LEU A 230 -3.71 -11.83 -18.83
CA LEU A 230 -3.78 -13.10 -19.58
C LEU A 230 -5.19 -13.41 -20.12
N LYS A 231 -6.23 -12.95 -19.42
CA LYS A 231 -7.63 -13.10 -19.86
C LYS A 231 -8.08 -12.04 -20.88
N GLY A 232 -7.21 -11.08 -21.23
CA GLY A 232 -7.58 -9.96 -22.10
C GLY A 232 -8.61 -9.02 -21.48
N GLU A 233 -8.71 -8.97 -20.14
CA GLU A 233 -9.64 -8.11 -19.42
C GLU A 233 -9.18 -6.64 -19.40
N LEU A 234 -7.90 -6.39 -19.74
CA LEU A 234 -7.27 -5.07 -19.69
C LEU A 234 -6.87 -4.59 -21.08
N PRO A 235 -7.06 -3.28 -21.38
CA PRO A 235 -6.61 -2.72 -22.64
C PRO A 235 -5.07 -2.69 -22.73
N PRO A 236 -4.49 -2.69 -23.94
CA PRO A 236 -3.09 -2.35 -24.13
C PRO A 236 -2.76 -0.98 -23.54
N GLY A 237 -1.51 -0.82 -23.10
CA GLY A 237 -1.01 0.41 -22.50
C GLY A 237 -0.35 0.18 -21.15
N GLN A 238 0.13 1.27 -20.56
CA GLN A 238 0.61 1.29 -19.18
C GLN A 238 -0.56 1.64 -18.26
N LEU A 239 -0.85 0.75 -17.31
CA LEU A 239 -1.93 0.86 -16.36
C LEU A 239 -1.36 0.84 -14.94
N HIS A 240 -1.89 1.67 -14.05
CA HIS A 240 -1.62 1.55 -12.61
C HIS A 240 -2.65 0.60 -11.99
N PHE A 241 -2.20 -0.34 -11.16
CA PHE A 241 -3.08 -1.31 -10.50
C PHE A 241 -4.20 -0.62 -9.69
N ALA A 242 -3.84 0.40 -8.90
CA ALA A 242 -4.78 1.21 -8.13
C ALA A 242 -5.83 1.93 -9.02
N ALA A 243 -5.53 2.10 -10.30
CA ALA A 243 -6.38 2.77 -11.27
C ALA A 243 -7.17 1.80 -12.17
N LEU A 244 -7.07 0.50 -11.96
CA LEU A 244 -7.84 -0.46 -12.76
C LEU A 244 -9.35 -0.24 -12.62
N PRO A 245 -10.14 -0.57 -13.66
CA PRO A 245 -11.59 -0.44 -13.62
C PRO A 245 -12.22 -1.45 -12.65
N ASP A 246 -13.47 -1.17 -12.25
CA ASP A 246 -14.30 -2.05 -11.40
C ASP A 246 -13.58 -2.51 -10.11
N SER A 247 -13.15 -1.53 -9.32
CA SER A 247 -12.42 -1.76 -8.06
C SER A 247 -13.20 -2.66 -7.10
N ALA A 248 -14.53 -2.61 -7.10
CA ALA A 248 -15.38 -3.46 -6.26
C ALA A 248 -15.34 -4.93 -6.67
N ARG A 249 -15.38 -5.25 -7.97
CA ARG A 249 -15.23 -6.64 -8.43
C ARG A 249 -13.82 -7.16 -8.19
N LEU A 250 -12.80 -6.33 -8.45
CA LEU A 250 -11.41 -6.72 -8.23
C LEU A 250 -11.14 -6.98 -6.73
N ALA A 251 -11.60 -6.10 -5.85
CA ALA A 251 -11.48 -6.29 -4.39
C ALA A 251 -12.15 -7.57 -3.90
N ARG A 252 -13.36 -7.90 -4.41
CA ARG A 252 -14.06 -9.15 -4.08
C ARG A 252 -13.27 -10.39 -4.54
N ARG A 253 -12.75 -10.39 -5.77
CA ARG A 253 -11.89 -11.48 -6.28
C ARG A 253 -10.60 -11.64 -5.46
N LEU A 254 -10.00 -10.54 -5.04
CA LEU A 254 -8.82 -10.55 -4.18
C LEU A 254 -9.15 -11.15 -2.81
N ALA A 255 -10.32 -10.82 -2.25
CA ALA A 255 -10.78 -11.33 -0.96
C ALA A 255 -11.03 -12.84 -0.93
N GLU A 256 -11.22 -13.49 -2.09
CA GLU A 256 -11.30 -14.96 -2.20
C GLU A 256 -9.91 -15.64 -2.09
N SER A 257 -8.83 -14.87 -2.05
CA SER A 257 -7.47 -15.40 -2.01
C SER A 257 -7.04 -15.77 -0.58
N PRO A 258 -6.29 -16.86 -0.37
CA PRO A 258 -5.90 -17.31 0.99
C PRO A 258 -5.13 -16.29 1.83
N ALA A 259 -4.47 -15.31 1.18
CA ALA A 259 -3.75 -14.24 1.86
C ALA A 259 -4.66 -13.19 2.51
N VAL A 260 -5.92 -13.10 2.07
CA VAL A 260 -6.92 -12.16 2.60
C VAL A 260 -7.78 -12.92 3.60
N THR A 261 -7.71 -12.51 4.86
CA THR A 261 -8.47 -13.12 5.95
C THR A 261 -9.79 -12.40 6.22
N GLY A 262 -9.99 -11.23 5.63
CA GLY A 262 -11.23 -10.47 5.74
C GLY A 262 -11.27 -9.26 4.83
N LEU A 263 -12.46 -8.98 4.29
CA LEU A 263 -12.80 -7.73 3.63
C LEU A 263 -14.17 -7.29 4.15
N ARG A 264 -14.21 -6.17 4.88
CA ARG A 264 -15.42 -5.67 5.53
C ARG A 264 -15.70 -4.25 5.05
N LEU A 265 -16.91 -4.03 4.53
CA LEU A 265 -17.47 -2.71 4.29
C LEU A 265 -18.37 -2.37 5.47
N LEU A 266 -18.23 -1.16 6.01
CA LEU A 266 -18.84 -0.76 7.26
C LEU A 266 -19.49 0.62 7.11
N ASP A 267 -20.69 0.74 7.65
CA ASP A 267 -21.40 2.01 7.81
C ASP A 267 -21.09 2.58 9.20
N GLY A 268 -20.36 3.70 9.23
CA GLY A 268 -19.89 4.36 10.44
C GLY A 268 -18.38 4.60 10.44
N PRO A 269 -17.90 5.56 11.24
CA PRO A 269 -16.47 5.78 11.45
C PRO A 269 -15.86 4.58 12.19
N LEU A 270 -14.63 4.18 11.86
CA LEU A 270 -14.01 2.98 12.44
C LEU A 270 -13.89 3.04 13.96
N ALA A 271 -13.74 4.25 14.53
CA ALA A 271 -13.62 4.48 15.96
C ALA A 271 -14.89 4.15 16.77
N GLU A 272 -16.05 4.12 16.11
CA GLU A 272 -17.35 3.89 16.77
C GLU A 272 -17.88 2.47 16.55
N LEU A 273 -17.19 1.67 15.74
CA LEU A 273 -17.63 0.32 15.39
C LEU A 273 -17.10 -0.72 16.40
N PRO A 274 -17.96 -1.67 16.84
CA PRO A 274 -17.53 -2.71 17.76
C PRO A 274 -16.47 -3.60 17.11
N LEU A 275 -15.34 -3.74 17.79
CA LEU A 275 -14.35 -4.77 17.46
C LEU A 275 -14.87 -6.10 17.99
N GLU A 276 -15.31 -6.99 17.11
CA GLU A 276 -15.70 -8.35 17.52
C GLU A 276 -14.48 -9.06 18.18
N GLU A 277 -14.67 -9.51 19.42
CA GLU A 277 -13.71 -10.34 20.16
C GLU A 277 -13.50 -11.66 19.41
N GLY A 278 -12.46 -11.70 18.58
CA GLY A 278 -12.10 -12.85 17.75
C GLY A 278 -11.12 -12.53 16.61
N ILE A 279 -10.76 -11.25 16.44
CA ILE A 279 -9.86 -10.76 15.38
C ILE A 279 -8.46 -10.40 15.92
N LEU A 280 -8.16 -10.69 17.20
CA LEU A 280 -6.84 -10.47 17.81
C LEU A 280 -6.09 -11.79 18.04
#